data_AF-A0A968T4B4-F1
#
_entry.id   AF-A0A968T4B4-F1
#
_cell.length_a   1.000
_cell.length_b   1.000
_cell.length_c   1.000
_cell.angle_alpha   90.00
_cell.angle_beta   90.00
_cell.angle_gamma   90.00
#
_symmetry.space_group_name_H-M   'P 1'
#
loop_
_entity.id
_entity.type
_entity.pdbx_description
1 polymer ?
#
loop_
_entity_poly.entity_id
_entity_poly.type
_entity_poly.pdbx_seq_one_letter_code
_entity_poly.pdbx_strand_id
1 'polypeptide(L)'
;MDVEIAVPVVAPLAGGAPVQTGTLPAVGLLACLLHVGDDSGLGQACAALHRWIASNGYTAAGPYRECYHRYCADAPLALPPAFIASHPAAAIIELQVPVVPVRAA
;
A
#
# COMPACT_ATOMS: atom_id res chain seq x y z
N MET A 1 14.16 -5.60 -7.03
CA MET A 1 12.72 -5.38 -7.26
C MET A 1 12.57 -3.99 -7.82
N ASP A 2 11.66 -3.81 -8.76
CA ASP A 2 11.29 -2.48 -9.22
C ASP A 2 10.27 -1.89 -8.23
N VAL A 3 10.45 -0.61 -7.87
CA VAL A 3 9.64 0.06 -6.83
C VAL A 3 9.34 1.48 -7.27
N GLU A 4 8.07 1.85 -7.19
CA GLU A 4 7.60 3.22 -7.38
C GLU A 4 7.05 3.75 -6.06
N ILE A 5 7.41 4.98 -5.72
CA ILE A 5 6.85 5.71 -4.57
C ILE A 5 6.06 6.89 -5.13
N ALA A 6 4.80 7.02 -4.70
CA ALA A 6 3.91 8.07 -5.17
C ALA A 6 3.20 8.75 -4.00
N VAL A 7 2.83 10.01 -4.21
CA VAL A 7 1.97 10.78 -3.32
C VAL A 7 0.72 11.18 -4.12
N PRO A 8 -0.50 10.96 -3.60
CA PRO A 8 -1.71 11.39 -4.28
C PRO A 8 -1.76 12.92 -4.37
N VAL A 9 -2.05 13.43 -5.56
CA VAL A 9 -2.22 14.86 -5.84
C VAL A 9 -3.59 15.13 -6.45
N VAL A 10 -4.19 16.27 -6.11
CA VAL A 10 -5.55 16.64 -6.60
C VAL A 10 -5.57 17.09 -8.06
N ALA A 11 -4.41 17.46 -8.61
CA ALA A 11 -4.25 17.88 -10.00
C ALA A 11 -2.83 17.51 -10.50
N PRO A 12 -2.63 17.31 -11.81
CA PRO A 12 -1.30 17.09 -12.37
C PRO A 12 -0.37 18.26 -12.05
N LEU A 13 0.75 17.96 -11.42
CA LEU A 13 1.88 18.89 -11.28
C LEU A 13 2.72 18.87 -12.57
N ALA A 14 3.39 19.98 -12.86
CA ALA A 14 4.42 19.99 -13.90
C ALA A 14 5.50 18.97 -13.52
N GLY A 15 5.52 17.83 -14.22
CA GLY A 15 6.50 16.78 -13.99
C GLY A 15 7.90 17.18 -14.44
N GLY A 16 8.91 16.50 -13.91
CA GLY A 16 10.31 16.67 -14.31
C GLY A 16 11.18 15.59 -13.67
N ALA A 17 12.20 15.10 -14.37
CA ALA A 17 13.06 14.06 -13.80
C ALA A 17 13.65 14.51 -12.45
N PRO A 18 13.61 13.67 -11.40
CA PRO A 18 13.22 12.26 -11.40
C PRO A 18 11.74 11.95 -11.09
N VAL A 19 10.87 12.95 -10.89
CA VAL A 19 9.47 12.77 -10.46
C VAL A 19 8.50 13.04 -11.61
N GLN A 20 7.70 12.04 -11.94
CA GLN A 20 6.68 12.14 -12.99
C GLN A 20 5.28 12.18 -12.38
N THR A 21 4.35 12.82 -13.09
CA THR A 21 2.92 12.80 -12.74
C THR A 21 2.19 11.80 -13.63
N GLY A 22 1.31 11.03 -13.01
CA GLY A 22 0.57 9.96 -13.67
C GLY A 22 -0.63 9.54 -12.84
N THR A 23 -1.52 8.76 -13.45
CA THR A 23 -2.68 8.18 -12.77
C THR A 23 -2.38 6.73 -12.45
N LEU A 24 -2.53 6.35 -11.18
CA LEU A 24 -2.45 4.95 -10.78
C LEU A 24 -3.61 4.18 -11.43
N PRO A 25 -3.35 3.10 -12.20
CA PRO A 25 -4.42 2.36 -12.85
C PRO A 25 -5.44 1.82 -11.85
N ALA A 26 -6.72 2.06 -12.15
CA ALA A 26 -7.83 1.44 -11.44
C ALA A 26 -7.81 -0.08 -11.62
N VAL A 27 -8.18 -0.80 -10.58
CA VAL A 27 -8.23 -2.27 -10.58
C VAL A 27 -9.62 -2.71 -10.14
N GLY A 28 -10.12 -3.80 -10.73
CA GLY A 28 -11.49 -4.24 -10.51
C GLY A 28 -11.75 -4.83 -9.12
N LEU A 29 -10.81 -5.63 -8.61
CA LEU A 29 -10.86 -6.23 -7.27
C LEU A 29 -9.51 -6.12 -6.60
N LEU A 30 -9.55 -5.86 -5.29
CA LEU A 30 -8.38 -5.68 -4.43
C LEU A 30 -8.59 -6.48 -3.15
N ALA A 31 -7.58 -7.24 -2.73
CA ALA A 31 -7.50 -7.75 -1.37
C ALA A 31 -6.70 -6.76 -0.52
N CYS A 32 -7.29 -6.30 0.58
CA CYS A 32 -6.69 -5.33 1.48
C CYS A 32 -6.46 -5.94 2.87
N LEU A 33 -5.37 -5.54 3.52
CA LEU A 33 -5.13 -5.79 4.94
C LEU A 33 -4.62 -4.51 5.61
N LEU A 34 -5.22 -4.13 6.72
CA LEU A 34 -4.75 -3.02 7.54
C LEU A 34 -3.79 -3.54 8.61
N HIS A 35 -2.52 -3.15 8.51
CA HIS A 35 -1.49 -3.39 9.51
C HIS A 35 -1.41 -2.19 10.45
N VAL A 36 -1.46 -2.47 11.76
CA VAL A 36 -1.35 -1.46 12.81
C VAL A 36 -0.08 -1.74 13.60
N GLY A 37 0.80 -0.75 13.68
CA GLY A 37 2.14 -0.88 14.22
C GLY A 37 3.22 -0.52 13.21
N ASP A 38 4.48 -0.62 13.63
CA ASP A 38 5.63 -0.32 12.78
C ASP A 38 5.81 -1.31 11.62
N ASP A 39 6.77 -1.04 10.76
CA ASP A 39 7.01 -1.81 9.54
C ASP A 39 7.60 -3.22 9.78
N SER A 40 8.06 -3.51 11.01
CA SER A 40 8.69 -4.81 11.34
C SER A 40 7.76 -6.01 11.12
N GLY A 41 6.45 -5.80 11.23
CA GLY A 41 5.41 -6.81 11.03
C GLY A 41 4.95 -7.00 9.57
N LEU A 42 5.39 -6.16 8.63
CA LEU A 42 4.83 -6.15 7.26
C LEU A 42 5.03 -7.47 6.51
N GLY A 43 6.16 -8.15 6.73
CA GLY A 43 6.37 -9.48 6.13
C GLY A 43 5.33 -10.50 6.57
N GLN A 44 4.95 -10.49 7.85
CA GLN A 44 3.92 -11.39 8.39
C GLN A 44 2.52 -11.01 7.90
N ALA A 45 2.23 -9.71 7.86
CA ALA A 45 1.00 -9.16 7.33
C ALA A 45 0.81 -9.51 5.83
N CYS A 46 1.86 -9.35 5.03
CA CYS A 46 1.88 -9.72 3.62
C CYS A 46 1.65 -11.22 3.43
N ALA A 47 2.32 -12.07 4.21
CA ALA A 47 2.11 -13.51 4.16
C ALA A 47 0.69 -13.91 4.57
N ALA A 48 0.09 -13.23 5.57
CA ALA A 48 -1.28 -13.44 5.98
C ALA A 48 -2.29 -13.06 4.88
N LEU A 49 -2.08 -11.93 4.22
CA LEU A 49 -2.90 -11.48 3.10
C LEU A 49 -2.87 -12.50 1.94
N HIS A 50 -1.69 -12.98 1.55
CA HIS A 50 -1.57 -13.97 0.48
C HIS A 50 -2.20 -15.32 0.82
N ARG A 51 -2.08 -15.77 2.09
CA ARG A 51 -2.82 -16.96 2.56
C ARG A 51 -4.32 -16.76 2.44
N TRP A 52 -4.83 -15.61 2.88
CA TRP A 52 -6.25 -15.29 2.79
C TRP A 52 -6.72 -15.26 1.33
N ILE A 53 -5.98 -14.63 0.42
CA ILE A 53 -6.28 -14.60 -1.02
C ILE A 53 -6.46 -16.03 -1.57
N ALA A 54 -5.49 -16.91 -1.33
CA ALA A 54 -5.53 -18.29 -1.81
C ALA A 54 -6.69 -19.10 -1.18
N SER A 55 -6.89 -18.99 0.14
CA SER A 55 -7.95 -19.72 0.85
C SER A 55 -9.37 -19.27 0.45
N ASN A 56 -9.52 -18.08 -0.13
CA ASN A 56 -10.81 -17.54 -0.55
C ASN A 56 -11.03 -17.64 -2.07
N GLY A 57 -10.22 -18.41 -2.80
CA GLY A 57 -10.42 -18.67 -4.22
C GLY A 57 -10.04 -17.50 -5.13
N TYR A 58 -9.07 -16.70 -4.72
CA TYR A 58 -8.52 -15.61 -5.53
C TYR A 58 -7.05 -15.87 -5.88
N THR A 59 -6.56 -15.20 -6.92
CA THR A 59 -5.14 -15.13 -7.25
C THR A 59 -4.70 -13.68 -7.48
N ALA A 60 -3.43 -13.38 -7.21
CA ALA A 60 -2.85 -12.08 -7.50
C ALA A 60 -2.86 -11.78 -9.00
N ALA A 61 -3.18 -10.53 -9.35
CA ALA A 61 -3.40 -10.07 -10.72
C ALA A 61 -2.68 -8.76 -11.04
N GLY A 62 -1.74 -8.33 -10.20
CA GLY A 62 -1.02 -7.08 -10.38
C GLY A 62 0.00 -6.80 -9.26
N PRO A 63 0.62 -5.62 -9.28
CA PRO A 63 1.63 -5.25 -8.30
C PRO A 63 1.03 -5.09 -6.91
N TYR A 64 1.75 -5.58 -5.91
CA TYR A 64 1.50 -5.30 -4.50
C TYR A 64 1.74 -3.82 -4.21
N ARG A 65 0.91 -3.22 -3.34
CA ARG A 65 1.01 -1.81 -2.95
C ARG A 65 0.96 -1.67 -1.44
N GLU A 66 1.68 -0.68 -0.93
CA GLU A 66 1.67 -0.27 0.47
C GLU A 66 1.17 1.17 0.55
N CYS A 67 0.09 1.40 1.30
CA CYS A 67 -0.45 2.72 1.53
C CYS A 67 -0.23 3.11 3.00
N TYR A 68 0.68 4.05 3.22
CA TYR A 68 1.03 4.56 4.55
C TYR A 68 0.05 5.65 4.96
N HIS A 69 -1.05 5.25 5.61
CA HIS A 69 -2.08 6.18 6.09
C HIS A 69 -1.60 7.00 7.28
N ARG A 70 -0.82 6.38 8.17
CA ARG A 70 -0.11 7.06 9.27
C ARG A 70 1.31 6.52 9.37
N TYR A 71 2.28 7.36 9.07
CA TYR A 71 3.69 6.99 9.07
C TYR A 71 4.38 7.45 10.36
N CYS A 72 5.16 6.57 10.97
CA CYS A 72 6.05 6.90 12.09
C CYS A 72 7.46 7.09 11.52
N ALA A 73 7.89 8.33 11.37
CA ALA A 73 9.20 8.64 10.82
C ALA A 73 10.26 8.74 11.93
N ASP A 74 11.47 8.24 11.65
CA ASP A 74 12.62 8.42 12.55
C ASP A 74 13.11 9.87 12.58
N ALA A 75 12.82 10.64 11.53
CA ALA A 75 13.15 12.05 11.39
C ALA A 75 11.87 12.90 11.28
N PRO A 76 11.91 14.19 11.69
CA PRO A 76 10.76 15.09 11.53
C PRO A 76 10.35 15.22 10.07
N LEU A 77 9.07 14.95 9.78
CA LEU A 77 8.48 15.16 8.46
C LEU A 77 7.59 16.40 8.47
N ALA A 78 7.69 17.20 7.40
CA ALA A 78 6.78 18.31 7.13
C ALA A 78 5.49 17.79 6.47
N LEU A 79 4.71 16.97 7.19
CA LEU A 79 3.43 16.45 6.74
C LEU A 79 2.29 16.98 7.63
N PRO A 80 1.06 17.06 7.11
CA PRO A 80 -0.11 17.31 7.95
C PRO A 80 -0.18 16.29 9.10
N PRO A 81 -0.53 16.69 10.34
CA PRO A 81 -0.53 15.80 11.49
C PRO A 81 -1.36 14.52 11.32
N ALA A 82 -2.38 14.55 10.46
CA ALA A 82 -3.21 13.40 10.13
C ALA A 82 -2.42 12.21 9.53
N PHE A 83 -1.30 12.47 8.85
CA PHE A 83 -0.46 11.45 8.23
C PHE A 83 0.69 10.98 9.13
N ILE A 84 0.83 11.56 10.32
CA ILE A 84 1.92 11.26 11.25
C ILE A 84 1.40 10.40 12.39
N ALA A 85 2.08 9.28 12.64
CA ALA A 85 1.92 8.49 13.85
C ALA A 85 2.73 9.10 14.99
N SER A 86 2.13 9.23 16.18
CA SER A 86 2.80 9.78 17.37
C SER A 86 3.83 8.85 17.99
N HIS A 87 3.73 7.54 17.69
CA HIS A 87 4.67 6.50 18.10
C HIS A 87 4.52 5.29 17.16
N PRO A 88 5.49 4.34 17.14
CA PRO A 88 5.51 3.24 16.17
C PRO A 88 4.23 2.37 16.20
N ALA A 89 3.71 2.05 17.40
CA ALA A 89 2.47 1.28 17.55
C ALA A 89 1.19 1.98 17.03
N ALA A 90 1.26 3.26 16.67
CA ALA A 90 0.15 4.03 16.12
C ALA A 90 0.25 4.22 14.59
N ALA A 91 1.28 3.66 13.96
CA ALA A 91 1.40 3.63 12.50
C ALA A 91 0.31 2.74 11.89
N ILE A 92 -0.13 3.12 10.70
CA ILE A 92 -1.21 2.45 9.96
C ILE A 92 -0.74 2.31 8.51
N ILE A 93 -0.61 1.07 8.07
CA ILE A 93 -0.15 0.71 6.73
C ILE A 93 -1.17 -0.25 6.14
N GLU A 94 -1.71 0.08 4.97
CA GLU A 94 -2.59 -0.81 4.24
C GLU A 94 -1.80 -1.56 3.16
N LEU A 95 -1.89 -2.88 3.18
CA LEU A 95 -1.36 -3.76 2.15
C LEU A 95 -2.45 -4.06 1.13
N GLN A 96 -2.14 -3.88 -0.15
CA GLN A 96 -3.09 -4.06 -1.24
C GLN A 96 -2.51 -5.00 -2.29
N VAL A 97 -3.32 -5.97 -2.71
CA VAL A 97 -2.99 -6.88 -3.83
C VAL A 97 -4.17 -6.88 -4.81
N PRO A 98 -4.00 -6.46 -6.07
CA PRO A 98 -5.01 -6.68 -7.10
C PRO A 98 -5.27 -8.17 -7.27
N VAL A 99 -6.53 -8.58 -7.31
CA VAL A 99 -6.91 -10.00 -7.39
C VAL A 99 -7.95 -10.27 -8.47
N VAL A 100 -8.01 -11.53 -8.91
CA VAL A 100 -9.11 -12.07 -9.73
C VAL A 100 -9.58 -13.40 -9.14
N PRO A 101 -10.86 -13.78 -9.30
CA PRO A 101 -11.34 -15.09 -8.89
C PRO A 101 -10.62 -16.20 -9.67
N VAL A 102 -10.28 -17.29 -8.99
CA VAL A 102 -9.85 -18.53 -9.64
C VAL A 102 -11.09 -19.13 -10.31
N ARG A 103 -11.04 -19.32 -11.63
CA ARG A 103 -12.14 -20.00 -12.33
C ARG A 103 -12.22 -21.44 -11.86
N ALA A 104 -13.41 -21.89 -11.49
CA ALA A 104 -13.67 -23.32 -11.30
C ALA A 104 -13.45 -24.03 -12.66
N ALA A 105 -12.65 -25.09 -12.64
CA ALA A 105 -12.45 -25.97 -13.77
C ALA A 105 -13.71 -26.80 -14.09
#